data_AF-A0A026WL66-F1
#
_entry.id   AF-A0A026WL66-F1
#
_cell.length_a   1.000
_cell.length_b   1.000
_cell.length_c   1.000
_cell.angle_alpha   90.00
_cell.angle_beta   90.00
_cell.angle_gamma   90.00
#
_symmetry.space_group_name_H-M   'P 1'
#
loop_
_entity.id
_entity.type
_entity.pdbx_description
1 polymer ?
#
loop_
_entity_poly.entity_id
_entity_poly.type
_entity_poly.pdbx_seq_one_letter_code
_entity_poly.pdbx_strand_id
1 'polypeptide(L)'
;MTKDATWQHVPSEDNPADLLFRGSSVETLRSSSLWWNGPSWIRQPEVRPSYSKEPEAELPELKTISVILMAVNTRDIIQIRRKLVHWKQPEF
;
A
#
# COMPACT_ATOMS: atom_id res chain seq x y z
N MET A 1 20.46 -8.18 2.46
CA MET A 1 20.48 -6.91 3.20
C MET A 1 21.83 -6.26 2.98
N THR A 2 21.85 -5.01 2.54
CA THR A 2 23.08 -4.21 2.46
C THR A 2 23.67 -4.09 3.87
N LYS A 3 24.95 -4.41 4.02
CA LYS A 3 25.61 -4.57 5.32
C LYS A 3 25.72 -3.27 6.13
N ASP A 4 25.43 -2.11 5.52
CA ASP A 4 25.66 -0.78 6.08
C ASP A 4 24.39 0.10 6.16
N ALA A 5 23.20 -0.51 6.13
CA ALA A 5 21.95 0.23 6.25
C ALA A 5 21.47 0.34 7.71
N THR A 6 21.29 1.56 8.20
CA THR A 6 20.62 1.81 9.49
C THR A 6 19.11 1.86 9.27
N TRP A 7 18.39 0.92 9.88
CA TRP A 7 16.93 0.87 9.86
C TRP A 7 16.38 1.70 11.02
N GLN A 8 15.31 2.44 10.75
CA GLN A 8 14.69 3.33 11.74
C GLN A 8 13.17 3.23 11.63
N HIS A 9 12.50 3.37 12.77
CA HIS A 9 11.04 3.36 12.83
C HIS A 9 10.46 4.63 12.20
N VAL A 10 9.41 4.43 11.40
CA VAL A 10 8.57 5.49 10.83
C VAL A 10 7.17 5.31 11.42
N PRO A 11 6.59 6.32 12.09
CA PRO A 11 5.23 6.24 12.58
C PRO A 11 4.24 5.98 11.46
N SER A 12 3.14 5.28 11.78
CA SER A 12 2.06 4.99 10.84
C SER A 12 1.54 6.22 10.08
N GLU A 13 1.47 7.38 10.74
CA GLU A 13 0.97 8.63 10.13
C GLU A 13 1.91 9.18 9.05
N ASP A 14 3.21 8.89 9.18
CA ASP A 14 4.25 9.31 8.24
C ASP A 14 4.62 8.18 7.26
N ASN A 15 4.03 7.00 7.39
CA ASN A 15 4.26 5.88 6.50
C ASN A 15 3.33 5.98 5.28
N PRO A 16 3.82 6.29 4.07
CA PRO A 16 2.96 6.34 2.89
C PRO A 16 2.26 5.00 2.61
N ALA A 17 2.87 3.86 2.96
CA ALA A 17 2.26 2.55 2.76
C ALA A 17 0.99 2.34 3.63
N ASP A 18 0.91 2.99 4.79
CA ASP A 18 -0.28 2.93 5.65
C ASP A 18 -1.50 3.55 4.95
N LEU A 19 -1.33 4.57 4.10
CA LEU A 19 -2.44 5.18 3.37
C LEU A 19 -3.14 4.15 2.47
N LEU A 20 -2.35 3.36 1.74
CA LEU A 20 -2.90 2.32 0.88
C LEU A 20 -3.54 1.20 1.71
N PHE A 21 -2.86 0.74 2.76
CA PHE A 21 -3.33 -0.37 3.58
C PHE A 21 -4.62 -0.03 4.37
N ARG A 22 -4.84 1.24 4.71
CA ARG A 22 -6.06 1.73 5.36
C ARG A 22 -7.23 1.94 4.40
N GLY A 23 -7.05 1.65 3.11
CA GLY A 23 -8.10 1.76 2.11
C GLY A 23 -8.32 3.19 1.60
N SER A 24 -7.25 4.00 1.50
CA SER A 24 -7.36 5.32 0.85
C SER A 24 -7.83 5.17 -0.59
N SER A 25 -8.73 6.06 -1.01
CA SER A 25 -9.20 6.13 -2.40
C SER A 25 -8.06 6.51 -3.36
N VAL A 26 -8.23 6.18 -4.64
CA VAL A 26 -7.26 6.55 -5.70
C VAL A 26 -7.15 8.07 -5.81
N GLU A 27 -8.26 8.78 -5.64
CA GLU A 27 -8.33 10.24 -5.64
C GLU A 27 -7.50 10.82 -4.49
N THR A 28 -7.64 10.26 -3.28
CA THR A 28 -6.86 10.66 -2.11
C THR A 28 -5.37 10.44 -2.34
N LEU A 29 -4.98 9.26 -2.83
CA LEU A 29 -3.58 8.94 -3.14
C LEU A 29 -3.00 9.85 -4.21
N ARG A 30 -3.79 10.18 -5.24
CA ARG A 30 -3.37 11.10 -6.31
C ARG A 30 -3.02 12.48 -5.77
N SER A 31 -3.76 12.98 -4.79
CA SER A 31 -3.49 14.27 -4.12
C SER A 31 -2.51 14.19 -2.94
N SER A 32 -2.11 13.00 -2.49
CA SER A 32 -1.34 12.83 -1.27
C SER A 32 0.13 13.21 -1.46
N SER A 33 0.54 14.32 -0.85
CA SER A 33 1.96 14.71 -0.82
C SER A 33 2.80 13.66 -0.11
N LEU A 34 2.29 13.07 0.98
CA LEU A 34 2.96 12.03 1.75
C LEU A 34 3.24 10.78 0.89
N TRP A 35 2.29 10.35 0.07
CA TRP A 35 2.45 9.21 -0.83
C TRP A 35 3.56 9.42 -1.86
N TRP A 36 3.55 10.60 -2.50
CA TRP A 36 4.48 10.90 -3.60
C TRP A 36 5.84 11.40 -3.15
N ASN A 37 5.91 12.10 -2.02
CA ASN A 37 7.13 12.79 -1.57
C ASN A 37 7.74 12.17 -0.31
N GLY A 38 7.00 11.30 0.38
CA GLY A 38 7.33 10.82 1.71
C GLY A 38 7.20 11.91 2.78
N PRO A 39 7.51 11.56 4.03
CA PRO A 39 7.56 12.52 5.11
C PRO A 39 8.67 13.57 4.90
N SER A 40 8.38 14.81 5.28
CA SER A 40 9.26 15.96 5.06
C SER A 40 10.63 15.81 5.73
N TRP A 41 10.69 15.15 6.88
CA TRP A 41 11.91 14.96 7.66
C TRP A 41 12.94 14.02 7.00
N ILE A 42 12.57 13.28 5.94
CA ILE A 42 13.56 12.55 5.12
C ILE A 42 14.49 13.54 4.40
N ARG A 43 13.94 14.69 3.97
CA ARG A 43 14.68 15.74 3.26
C ARG A 43 15.27 16.78 4.23
N GLN A 44 14.70 16.90 5.42
CA GLN A 44 15.07 17.88 6.44
C GLN A 44 15.25 17.19 7.79
N PRO A 45 16.45 16.63 8.07
CA PRO A 45 16.70 15.84 9.28
C PRO A 45 16.53 16.65 10.58
N GLU A 46 16.69 17.97 10.52
CA GLU A 46 16.43 18.93 11.61
C GLU A 46 14.99 18.86 12.15
N VAL A 47 14.02 18.51 11.28
CA VAL A 47 12.58 18.50 11.58
C VAL A 47 12.14 17.11 12.04
N ARG A 48 13.09 16.19 12.26
CA ARG A 48 12.75 14.83 12.61
C ARG A 48 12.04 14.78 13.96
N PRO A 49 10.81 14.25 13.99
CA PRO A 49 10.10 14.08 15.24
C PRO A 49 10.76 13.02 16.14
N SER A 50 10.91 13.34 17.43
CA SER A 50 11.46 12.45 18.45
C SER A 50 10.39 11.44 18.88
N TYR A 51 10.08 10.49 18.01
CA TYR A 51 9.19 9.38 18.34
C TYR A 51 9.97 8.25 19.01
N SER A 52 10.57 8.53 20.18
CA SER A 52 11.07 7.49 21.07
C SER A 52 9.92 7.01 21.94
N LYS A 53 9.10 6.11 21.39
CA LYS A 53 8.40 5.14 22.23
C LYS A 53 9.18 3.83 22.08
N GLU A 54 9.98 3.50 23.09
CA GLU A 54 10.37 2.11 23.33
C GLU A 54 9.09 1.28 23.20
N PRO A 55 9.07 0.21 22.38
CA PRO A 55 7.88 -0.61 22.29
C PRO A 55 7.66 -1.21 23.68
N GLU A 56 6.61 -0.76 24.38
CA GLU A 56 6.07 -1.50 25.53
C GLU A 56 5.89 -2.93 25.04
N ALA A 57 6.61 -3.86 25.67
CA ALA A 57 6.78 -5.23 25.18
C ALA A 57 5.51 -6.06 25.41
N GLU A 58 4.37 -5.60 24.90
CA GLU A 58 3.18 -6.41 24.75
C GLU A 58 3.15 -6.91 23.31
N LEU A 59 3.74 -8.09 23.10
CA LEU A 59 3.68 -8.82 21.85
C LEU A 59 2.21 -9.00 21.44
N PRO A 60 1.72 -8.32 20.38
CA PRO A 60 0.38 -8.58 19.89
C PRO A 60 0.43 -9.91 19.15
N GLU A 61 -0.09 -10.93 19.82
CA GLU A 61 -0.68 -12.15 19.29
C GLU A 61 -0.73 -12.19 17.75
N LEU A 62 0.06 -13.12 17.19
CA LEU A 62 0.18 -13.43 15.76
C LEU A 62 -1.19 -13.37 15.06
N LYS A 63 -1.52 -12.24 14.43
CA LYS A 63 -2.65 -12.19 13.51
C LYS A 63 -2.21 -12.87 12.23
N THR A 64 -2.59 -14.15 12.10
CA THR A 64 -2.50 -14.90 10.85
C THR A 64 -3.02 -14.03 9.70
N ILE A 65 -2.14 -13.66 8.78
CA ILE A 65 -2.50 -12.87 7.60
C ILE A 65 -3.51 -13.69 6.79
N SER A 66 -4.78 -13.27 6.82
CA SER A 66 -5.80 -13.80 5.92
C SER A 66 -5.50 -13.29 4.52
N VAL A 67 -4.91 -14.14 3.68
CA VAL A 67 -4.79 -13.87 2.24
C VAL A 67 -6.20 -13.98 1.66
N ILE A 68 -6.86 -12.85 1.42
CA ILE A 68 -8.15 -12.83 0.71
C ILE A 68 -7.87 -13.15 -0.76
N LEU A 69 -8.00 -14.42 -1.13
CA LEU A 69 -8.15 -14.84 -2.52
C LEU A 69 -9.46 -14.25 -3.05
N MET A 70 -9.38 -13.22 -3.91
CA MET A 70 -10.53 -12.80 -4.71
C MET A 70 -10.87 -13.93 -5.70
N ALA A 71 -11.80 -14.80 -5.32
CA ALA A 71 -12.37 -15.79 -6.22
C ALA A 71 -13.23 -15.08 -7.26
N VAL A 72 -12.64 -14.69 -8.39
CA VAL A 72 -13.40 -14.24 -9.55
C VAL A 72 -14.12 -15.44 -10.14
N ASN A 73 -15.45 -15.35 -10.28
CA ASN A 73 -16.26 -16.42 -10.84
C ASN A 73 -15.81 -16.70 -12.28
N THR A 74 -15.50 -17.95 -12.60
CA THR A 74 -15.02 -18.37 -13.93
C THR A 74 -16.01 -18.00 -15.05
N ARG A 75 -17.30 -17.85 -14.72
CA ARG A 75 -18.33 -17.38 -15.67
C ARG A 75 -18.09 -15.93 -16.12
N ASP A 76 -17.62 -15.07 -15.21
CA ASP A 76 -17.31 -13.66 -15.53
C ASP A 76 -16.09 -13.57 -16.45
N ILE A 77 -15.06 -14.40 -16.21
CA ILE A 77 -13.87 -14.47 -17.07
C ILE A 77 -14.25 -14.92 -18.49
N ILE A 78 -15.13 -15.92 -18.61
CA ILE A 78 -15.59 -16.42 -19.91
C ILE A 78 -16.43 -15.35 -20.63
N GLN A 79 -17.28 -14.61 -19.92
CA GLN A 79 -18.05 -13.51 -20.52
C GLN A 79 -17.16 -12.35 -20.96
N ILE A 80 -16.16 -11.97 -20.17
CA ILE A 80 -15.19 -10.92 -20.54
C ILE A 80 -14.42 -11.35 -21.78
N ARG A 81 -13.94 -12.60 -21.85
CA ARG A 81 -13.28 -13.13 -23.06
C ARG A 81 -14.19 -13.11 -24.28
N ARG A 82 -15.46 -13.51 -24.16
CA ARG A 82 -16.43 -13.47 -25.27
C ARG A 82 -16.67 -12.04 -25.76
N LYS A 83 -16.83 -11.08 -24.83
CA LYS A 83 -16.97 -9.66 -25.16
C LYS A 83 -15.74 -9.11 -25.88
N LEU A 84 -14.53 -9.47 -25.42
CA LEU A 84 -13.27 -9.04 -26.04
C LEU A 84 -13.04 -9.65 -27.43
N VAL A 85 -13.43 -10.91 -27.65
CA VAL A 85 -13.35 -11.57 -28.97
C VAL A 85 -14.29 -10.90 -29.97
N HIS A 86 -15.53 -10.62 -29.55
CA HIS A 86 -16.49 -9.93 -30.41
C HIS A 86 -16.07 -8.48 -30.72
N TRP A 87 -15.48 -7.76 -29.74
CA TRP A 87 -14.95 -6.41 -29.96
C TRP A 87 -13.75 -6.33 -30.91
N LYS A 88 -13.06 -7.45 -31.15
CA LYS A 88 -11.90 -7.53 -32.06
C LYS A 88 -12.27 -7.75 -33.52
N GLN A 89 -13.55 -7.96 -33.84
CA GLN A 89 -14.03 -8.08 -35.21
C GLN A 89 -15.13 -7.03 -35.47
N PRO A 90 -14.77 -5.80 -35.86
CA PRO A 90 -15.74 -4.91 -36.45
C PRO A 90 -16.13 -5.48 -37.81
N GLU A 91 -17.41 -5.76 -38.01
CA GLU A 91 -17.93 -6.26 -39.28
C GLU A 91 -17.72 -5.20 -40.38
N PHE A 92 -16.85 -5.54 -41.33
CA PHE A 92 -16.79 -4.97 -42.67
C PHE A 92 -16.63 -6.12 -43.66
#